data_AF-A0A2H3IT85-F1
#
_entry.id   AF-A0A2H3IT85-F1
#
_cell.length_a   1.000
_cell.length_b   1.000
_cell.length_c   1.000
_cell.angle_alpha   90.00
_cell.angle_beta   90.00
_cell.angle_gamma   90.00
#
_symmetry.space_group_name_H-M   'P 1'
#
loop_
_entity.id
_entity.type
_entity.pdbx_description
1 polymer ?
#
loop_
_entity_poly.entity_id
_entity_poly.type
_entity_poly.pdbx_seq_one_letter_code
_entity_poly.pdbx_strand_id
1 'polypeptide(L)'
;MAQKNKSSNFVLLGTFSILILLVTIDIYLSVLSPTNCSLFSNHSSTSISSDYKSPQGDKQELQDAIVGLGQIGTNGIVFREVQDLKDMSVAGDQKWGDFFAGDGYLFFKPENSSPPQEPWGVSMFHGLHCLQVLRNKIQDLEAQVSGSEPLQNQGQHGHHLEDSDDSDVSDIHYLHCFSYLAQLIACSADDTLEPPHVNHFKNGSFRSYNIDAIGTWHQCRDQSLVRRKMVESKESMLERWDYKVGDTVQSVWG
;
A
#
# COMPACT_ATOMS: atom_id res chain seq x y z
N MET A 1 -45.72 46.53 5.47
CA MET A 1 -45.38 45.26 4.78
C MET A 1 -43.88 45.06 4.52
N ALA A 2 -42.98 46.02 4.75
CA ALA A 2 -41.55 45.89 4.40
C ALA A 2 -40.68 45.06 5.38
N GLN A 3 -41.11 44.88 6.63
CA GLN A 3 -40.29 44.24 7.68
C GLN A 3 -40.25 42.70 7.60
N LYS A 4 -41.27 42.09 6.99
CA LYS A 4 -41.40 40.62 6.86
C LYS A 4 -40.40 40.03 5.84
N ASN A 5 -40.09 40.78 4.78
CA ASN A 5 -39.14 40.35 3.74
C ASN A 5 -37.68 40.31 4.25
N LYS A 6 -37.31 41.24 5.14
CA LYS A 6 -35.93 41.31 5.65
C LYS A 6 -35.60 40.11 6.54
N SER A 7 -36.53 39.74 7.43
CA SER A 7 -36.38 38.56 8.29
C SER A 7 -36.32 37.25 7.49
N SER A 8 -37.15 37.11 6.44
CA SER A 8 -37.12 35.94 5.57
C SER A 8 -35.78 35.79 4.82
N ASN A 9 -35.19 36.89 4.35
CA ASN A 9 -33.89 36.86 3.66
C ASN A 9 -32.73 36.53 4.59
N PHE A 10 -32.77 36.98 5.85
CA PHE A 10 -31.75 36.62 6.85
C PHE A 10 -31.83 35.14 7.25
N VAL A 11 -33.03 34.59 7.39
CA VAL A 11 -33.23 33.16 7.65
C VAL A 11 -32.74 32.34 6.46
N LEU A 12 -33.06 32.76 5.23
CA LEU A 12 -32.61 32.08 4.02
C LEU A 12 -31.07 32.08 3.89
N LEU A 13 -30.41 33.22 4.11
CA LEU A 13 -28.94 33.30 4.10
C LEU A 13 -28.32 32.41 5.19
N GLY A 14 -28.86 32.43 6.40
CA GLY A 14 -28.37 31.59 7.50
C GLY A 14 -28.48 30.10 7.17
N THR A 15 -29.62 29.67 6.60
CA THR A 15 -29.81 28.27 6.18
C THR A 15 -28.85 27.88 5.05
N PHE A 16 -28.56 28.79 4.11
CA PHE A 16 -27.64 28.54 3.00
C PHE A 16 -26.18 28.41 3.49
N SER A 17 -25.75 29.26 4.42
CA SER A 17 -24.42 29.16 5.03
C SER A 17 -24.23 27.88 5.85
N ILE A 18 -25.25 27.44 6.59
CA ILE A 18 -25.22 26.17 7.33
C ILE A 18 -25.15 24.99 6.35
N LEU A 19 -25.93 25.03 5.26
CA LEU A 19 -25.90 23.99 4.23
C LEU A 19 -24.51 23.88 3.57
N ILE A 20 -23.90 25.02 3.22
CA ILE A 20 -22.53 25.05 2.67
C ILE A 20 -21.55 24.44 3.67
N LEU A 21 -21.62 24.82 4.95
CA LEU A 21 -20.75 24.27 5.99
C LEU A 21 -20.90 22.75 6.10
N LEU A 22 -22.14 22.25 6.16
CA LEU A 22 -22.41 20.81 6.26
C LEU A 22 -21.92 20.05 5.02
N VAL A 23 -22.13 20.59 3.82
CA VAL A 23 -21.62 20.00 2.57
C VAL A 23 -20.10 20.02 2.53
N THR A 24 -19.45 21.10 2.99
CA THR A 24 -17.99 21.13 3.07
C THR A 24 -17.43 20.14 4.08
N ILE A 25 -18.10 19.95 5.21
CA ILE A 25 -17.72 18.94 6.21
C ILE A 25 -17.94 17.54 5.64
N ASP A 26 -19.05 17.28 4.97
CA ASP A 26 -19.35 15.97 4.35
C ASP A 26 -18.37 15.64 3.22
N ILE A 27 -18.04 16.61 2.35
CA ILE A 27 -17.00 16.47 1.34
C ILE A 27 -15.63 16.24 2.01
N TYR A 28 -15.31 16.98 3.06
CA TYR A 28 -14.04 16.81 3.78
C TYR A 28 -13.95 15.44 4.45
N LEU A 29 -15.03 14.96 5.07
CA LEU A 29 -15.09 13.66 5.72
C LEU A 29 -15.10 12.50 4.71
N SER A 30 -15.79 12.63 3.58
CA SER A 30 -15.79 11.61 2.52
C SER A 30 -14.45 11.50 1.79
N VAL A 31 -13.71 12.61 1.67
CA VAL A 31 -12.32 12.58 1.17
C VAL A 31 -11.36 11.94 2.18
N LEU A 32 -11.63 12.06 3.49
CA LEU A 32 -10.78 11.48 4.54
C LEU A 32 -11.14 10.04 4.94
N SER A 33 -12.36 9.58 4.62
CA SER A 33 -12.86 8.24 4.93
C SER A 33 -13.31 7.55 3.63
N PRO A 34 -12.39 6.92 2.88
CA PRO A 34 -12.78 6.11 1.73
C PRO A 34 -13.68 4.96 2.21
N THR A 35 -14.88 4.87 1.64
CA THR A 35 -15.96 4.00 2.15
C THR A 35 -15.76 2.51 1.85
N ASN A 36 -14.71 2.11 1.15
CA ASN A 36 -14.32 0.70 0.96
C ASN A 36 -12.85 0.65 0.50
N CYS A 37 -11.95 0.12 1.34
CA CYS A 37 -10.60 -0.23 0.92
C CYS A 37 -10.58 -1.70 0.47
N SER A 38 -10.33 -1.94 -0.82
CA SER A 38 -9.91 -3.26 -1.32
C SER A 38 -8.53 -3.09 -1.92
N LEU A 39 -7.54 -3.81 -1.39
CA LEU A 39 -6.16 -3.77 -1.91
C LEU A 39 -6.06 -4.25 -3.36
N PHE A 40 -7.00 -5.10 -3.78
CA PHE A 40 -6.91 -5.84 -5.03
C PHE A 40 -8.26 -5.79 -5.76
N SER A 41 -8.24 -5.33 -7.01
CA SER A 41 -9.40 -5.32 -7.90
C SER A 41 -9.63 -6.73 -8.44
N ASN A 42 -10.62 -7.46 -7.90
CA ASN A 42 -11.31 -8.63 -8.49
C ASN A 42 -10.51 -9.55 -9.44
N HIS A 43 -9.24 -9.84 -9.16
CA HIS A 43 -8.59 -11.05 -9.63
C HIS A 43 -8.77 -12.08 -8.54
N SER A 44 -9.59 -13.09 -8.86
CA SER A 44 -10.03 -14.20 -8.02
C SER A 44 -9.49 -14.16 -6.61
N SER A 45 -10.36 -13.78 -5.68
CA SER A 45 -10.37 -14.41 -4.37
C SER A 45 -10.54 -15.91 -4.60
N THR A 46 -9.47 -16.61 -4.95
CA THR A 46 -9.39 -18.04 -4.73
C THR A 46 -9.60 -18.17 -3.24
N SER A 47 -10.82 -18.56 -2.89
CA SER A 47 -11.15 -19.10 -1.59
C SER A 47 -10.12 -20.19 -1.30
N ILE A 48 -9.09 -19.85 -0.52
CA ILE A 48 -8.24 -20.87 0.07
C ILE A 48 -9.14 -21.49 1.13
N SER A 49 -9.75 -22.60 0.73
CA SER A 49 -10.51 -23.49 1.59
C SER A 49 -9.65 -23.84 2.79
N SER A 50 -10.12 -23.48 3.98
CA SER A 50 -9.60 -23.98 5.24
C SER A 50 -10.02 -25.45 5.40
N ASP A 51 -9.43 -26.35 4.61
CA ASP A 51 -9.65 -27.80 4.74
C ASP A 51 -8.45 -28.51 5.35
N TYR A 52 -7.76 -27.83 6.28
CA TYR A 52 -6.80 -28.47 7.18
C TYR A 52 -7.42 -28.58 8.58
N LYS A 53 -8.13 -29.69 8.83
CA LYS A 53 -8.57 -30.06 10.17
C LYS A 53 -7.36 -30.53 10.99
N SER A 54 -6.65 -29.57 11.58
CA SER A 54 -5.70 -29.84 12.66
C SER A 54 -6.42 -29.81 14.02
N PRO A 55 -5.98 -30.57 15.05
CA PRO A 55 -6.59 -30.57 16.39
C PRO A 55 -6.48 -29.22 17.15
N GLN A 56 -5.95 -28.15 16.52
CA GLN A 56 -5.78 -26.80 17.06
C GLN A 56 -6.89 -25.79 16.67
N GLY A 57 -8.01 -26.24 16.08
CA GLY A 57 -9.07 -25.37 15.53
C GLY A 57 -9.52 -24.21 16.43
N ASP A 58 -9.77 -24.47 17.72
CA ASP A 58 -10.23 -23.43 18.66
C ASP A 58 -9.20 -22.33 18.94
N LYS A 59 -7.90 -22.65 18.87
CA LYS A 59 -6.82 -21.68 19.11
C LYS A 59 -6.59 -20.79 17.89
N GLN A 60 -6.71 -21.37 16.70
CA GLN A 60 -6.57 -20.67 15.42
C GLN A 60 -7.74 -19.71 15.21
N GLU A 61 -9.00 -20.14 15.40
CA GLU A 61 -10.18 -19.26 15.31
C GLU A 61 -10.12 -18.10 16.32
N LEU A 62 -9.62 -18.35 17.53
CA LEU A 62 -9.43 -17.30 18.53
C LEU A 62 -8.34 -16.30 18.12
N GLN A 63 -7.22 -16.77 17.56
CA GLN A 63 -6.16 -15.92 17.02
C GLN A 63 -6.70 -15.07 15.86
N ASP A 64 -7.43 -15.68 14.93
CA ASP A 64 -7.99 -15.02 13.76
C ASP A 64 -9.02 -13.95 14.14
N ALA A 65 -9.84 -14.23 15.16
CA ALA A 65 -10.77 -13.27 15.74
C ALA A 65 -10.07 -12.08 16.45
N ILE A 66 -8.92 -12.31 17.11
CA ILE A 66 -8.12 -11.27 17.77
C ILE A 66 -7.47 -10.33 16.74
N VAL A 67 -6.99 -10.87 15.62
CA VAL A 67 -6.32 -10.09 14.56
C VAL A 67 -7.35 -9.46 13.59
N GLY A 68 -8.64 -9.79 13.77
CA GLY A 68 -9.73 -9.26 12.96
C GLY A 68 -9.81 -9.87 11.55
N LEU A 69 -9.23 -11.04 11.33
CA LEU A 69 -9.33 -11.74 10.06
C LEU A 69 -10.81 -12.01 9.74
N GLY A 70 -11.27 -11.52 8.58
CA GLY A 70 -12.68 -11.60 8.18
C GLY A 70 -13.57 -10.45 8.67
N GLN A 71 -13.06 -9.50 9.45
CA GLN A 71 -13.81 -8.29 9.81
C GLN A 71 -13.75 -7.24 8.69
N ILE A 72 -14.91 -6.65 8.37
CA ILE A 72 -15.02 -5.52 7.45
C ILE A 72 -14.96 -4.25 8.29
N GLY A 73 -13.78 -3.62 8.35
CA GLY A 73 -13.62 -2.31 8.96
C GLY A 73 -14.21 -1.22 8.07
N THR A 74 -14.75 -0.15 8.65
CA THR A 74 -15.29 0.98 7.89
C THR A 74 -14.21 1.91 7.33
N ASN A 75 -12.98 1.85 7.86
CA ASN A 75 -11.87 2.77 7.54
C ASN A 75 -10.51 2.06 7.40
N GLY A 76 -10.49 0.78 7.03
CA GLY A 76 -9.23 0.03 6.91
C GLY A 76 -9.42 -1.42 6.49
N ILE A 77 -8.30 -2.11 6.34
CA ILE A 77 -8.22 -3.51 5.90
C ILE A 77 -7.29 -4.30 6.79
N VAL A 78 -7.59 -5.58 6.93
CA VAL A 78 -6.69 -6.54 7.58
C VAL A 78 -5.82 -7.17 6.51
N PHE A 79 -4.50 -6.97 6.62
CA PHE A 79 -3.54 -7.62 5.75
C PHE A 79 -3.61 -9.12 5.94
N ARG A 80 -3.45 -9.84 4.84
CA ARG A 80 -3.52 -11.30 4.81
C ARG A 80 -2.23 -11.84 4.26
N GLU A 81 -2.01 -13.12 4.51
CA GLU A 81 -0.96 -13.83 3.82
C GLU A 81 -1.31 -13.95 2.33
N VAL A 82 -0.47 -13.39 1.48
CA VAL A 82 -0.62 -13.47 0.02
C VAL A 82 0.56 -14.28 -0.52
N GLN A 83 0.34 -15.57 -0.78
CA GLN A 83 1.40 -16.48 -1.22
C GLN A 83 2.06 -16.04 -2.51
N ASP A 84 1.29 -15.48 -3.44
CA ASP A 84 1.82 -14.99 -4.72
C ASP A 84 2.83 -13.86 -4.53
N LEU A 85 2.65 -13.02 -3.50
CA LEU A 85 3.60 -11.97 -3.15
C LEU A 85 4.80 -12.48 -2.33
N LYS A 86 4.88 -13.78 -2.03
CA LYS A 86 6.03 -14.44 -1.39
C LYS A 86 6.80 -15.34 -2.35
N ASP A 87 6.29 -15.53 -3.57
CA ASP A 87 6.87 -16.43 -4.57
C ASP A 87 8.08 -15.76 -5.25
N MET A 88 9.28 -16.33 -5.08
CA MET A 88 10.55 -15.86 -5.71
C MET A 88 10.88 -16.62 -7.01
N SER A 89 10.00 -17.48 -7.50
CA SER A 89 10.21 -18.18 -8.76
C SER A 89 9.88 -17.29 -9.96
N VAL A 90 10.24 -17.76 -11.16
CA VAL A 90 9.81 -17.15 -12.43
C VAL A 90 8.29 -17.08 -12.55
N ALA A 91 7.56 -18.05 -12.00
CA ALA A 91 6.10 -18.00 -11.96
C ALA A 91 5.61 -16.90 -11.02
N GLY A 92 6.33 -16.65 -9.92
CA GLY A 92 6.11 -15.52 -9.02
C GLY A 92 6.32 -14.17 -9.70
N ASP A 93 7.28 -14.05 -10.62
CA ASP A 93 7.54 -12.79 -11.34
C ASP A 93 6.32 -12.33 -12.14
N GLN A 94 5.65 -13.27 -12.83
CA GLN A 94 4.43 -12.96 -13.58
C GLN A 94 3.31 -12.51 -12.63
N LYS A 95 3.11 -13.23 -11.53
CA LYS A 95 2.07 -12.90 -10.55
C LYS A 95 2.30 -11.52 -9.93
N TRP A 96 3.54 -11.22 -9.53
CA TRP A 96 3.93 -9.89 -9.07
C TRP A 96 3.64 -8.82 -10.13
N GLY A 97 4.02 -9.06 -11.39
CA GLY A 97 3.72 -8.15 -12.49
C GLY A 97 2.22 -7.87 -12.65
N ASP A 98 1.38 -8.92 -12.57
CA ASP A 98 -0.08 -8.82 -12.68
C ASP A 98 -0.72 -8.06 -11.50
N PHE A 99 -0.07 -8.02 -10.33
CA PHE A 99 -0.53 -7.20 -9.19
C PHE A 99 -0.40 -5.70 -9.42
N PHE A 100 0.47 -5.27 -10.34
CA PHE A 100 0.74 -3.86 -10.61
C PHE A 100 0.11 -3.45 -11.93
N ALA A 101 -0.53 -2.28 -11.96
CA ALA A 101 -1.19 -1.79 -13.17
C ALA A 101 -0.15 -1.35 -14.21
N GLY A 102 0.37 -2.31 -14.98
CA GLY A 102 1.37 -2.06 -16.01
C GLY A 102 2.64 -1.39 -15.46
N ASP A 103 3.15 -0.42 -16.21
CA ASP A 103 4.41 0.27 -15.87
C ASP A 103 4.26 1.36 -14.79
N GLY A 104 3.04 1.58 -14.26
CA GLY A 104 2.80 2.58 -13.21
C GLY A 104 2.77 4.03 -13.68
N TYR A 105 2.61 4.26 -14.99
CA TYR A 105 2.62 5.59 -15.60
C TYR A 105 1.25 6.04 -16.09
N LEU A 106 1.01 7.34 -15.97
CA LEU A 106 0.00 8.07 -16.74
C LEU A 106 0.67 8.77 -17.91
N PHE A 107 0.09 8.71 -19.11
CA PHE A 107 0.67 9.29 -20.31
C PHE A 107 -0.03 10.57 -20.71
N PHE A 108 0.75 11.66 -20.83
CA PHE A 108 0.28 12.98 -21.23
C PHE A 108 0.79 13.34 -22.63
N LYS A 109 0.07 14.23 -23.32
CA LYS A 109 0.57 14.81 -24.57
C LYS A 109 1.68 15.81 -24.23
N PRO A 110 2.86 15.74 -24.87
CA PRO A 110 3.92 16.70 -24.63
C PRO A 110 3.49 18.11 -25.09
N GLU A 111 3.91 19.13 -24.35
CA GLU A 111 3.57 20.54 -24.61
C GLU A 111 3.99 20.99 -26.03
N ASN A 112 5.08 20.43 -26.55
CA ASN A 112 5.65 20.79 -27.85
C ASN A 112 5.43 19.70 -28.92
N SER A 113 4.19 19.21 -29.07
CA SER A 113 3.60 18.54 -30.25
C SER A 113 4.46 17.57 -31.12
N SER A 114 5.49 16.93 -30.58
CA SER A 114 6.23 15.82 -31.21
C SER A 114 6.22 14.62 -30.27
N PRO A 115 6.00 13.39 -30.76
CA PRO A 115 6.08 12.19 -29.93
C PRO A 115 7.49 11.98 -29.35
N PRO A 116 7.65 11.27 -28.21
CA PRO A 116 6.69 10.34 -27.58
C PRO A 116 5.73 10.98 -26.55
N GLN A 117 4.73 10.20 -26.12
CA GLN A 117 3.86 10.56 -24.99
C GLN A 117 4.74 10.73 -23.72
N GLU A 118 4.40 11.70 -22.89
CA GLU A 118 5.13 12.03 -21.68
C GLU A 118 4.62 11.18 -20.50
N PRO A 119 5.44 10.27 -19.94
CA PRO A 119 5.03 9.45 -18.81
C PRO A 119 5.14 10.25 -17.51
N TRP A 120 4.14 10.13 -16.66
CA TRP A 120 4.12 10.67 -15.30
C TRP A 120 3.92 9.50 -14.34
N GLY A 121 4.76 9.42 -13.32
CA GLY A 121 4.63 8.39 -12.29
C GLY A 121 3.43 8.67 -11.38
N VAL A 122 2.82 7.62 -10.86
CA VAL A 122 1.96 7.71 -9.68
C VAL A 122 2.72 7.06 -8.52
N SER A 123 2.90 7.79 -7.42
CA SER A 123 3.84 7.39 -6.35
C SER A 123 3.59 6.00 -5.77
N MET A 124 2.33 5.59 -5.60
CA MET A 124 1.99 4.22 -5.20
C MET A 124 2.59 3.18 -6.14
N PHE A 125 2.38 3.33 -7.46
CA PHE A 125 2.90 2.38 -8.45
C PHE A 125 4.42 2.48 -8.60
N HIS A 126 5.01 3.67 -8.48
CA HIS A 126 6.45 3.83 -8.49
C HIS A 126 7.11 3.15 -7.26
N GLY A 127 6.48 3.23 -6.09
CA GLY A 127 6.90 2.50 -4.89
C GLY A 127 6.87 0.97 -5.08
N LEU A 128 5.80 0.46 -5.69
CA LEU A 128 5.67 -0.97 -6.01
C LEU A 128 6.70 -1.42 -7.07
N HIS A 129 6.96 -0.60 -8.09
CA HIS A 129 8.01 -0.84 -9.08
C HIS A 129 9.40 -0.93 -8.42
N CYS A 130 9.73 0.01 -7.54
CA CYS A 130 10.99 -0.04 -6.79
C CYS A 130 11.12 -1.32 -5.95
N LEU A 131 10.02 -1.75 -5.33
CA LEU A 131 9.97 -3.00 -4.57
C LEU A 131 10.22 -4.23 -5.47
N GLN A 132 9.64 -4.27 -6.67
CA GLN A 132 9.92 -5.32 -7.67
C GLN A 132 11.39 -5.32 -8.09
N VAL A 133 12.00 -4.15 -8.33
CA VAL A 133 13.41 -4.05 -8.71
C VAL A 133 14.32 -4.62 -7.60
N LEU A 134 14.02 -4.34 -6.33
CA LEU A 134 14.75 -4.91 -5.20
C LEU A 134 14.59 -6.43 -5.13
N ARG A 135 13.37 -6.94 -5.31
CA ARG A 135 13.09 -8.38 -5.37
C ARG A 135 13.91 -9.07 -6.46
N ASN A 136 13.91 -8.52 -7.68
CA ASN A 136 14.67 -9.05 -8.82
C ASN A 136 16.18 -9.08 -8.54
N LYS A 137 16.71 -8.06 -7.84
CA LYS A 137 18.13 -8.02 -7.46
C LYS A 137 18.49 -9.11 -6.45
N ILE A 138 17.60 -9.43 -5.53
CA ILE A 138 17.81 -10.54 -4.59
C ILE A 138 17.80 -11.87 -5.32
N GLN A 139 16.84 -12.09 -6.24
CA GLN A 139 16.81 -13.30 -7.09
C GLN A 139 18.12 -13.46 -7.90
N ASP A 140 18.60 -12.36 -8.51
CA ASP A 140 19.87 -12.35 -9.25
C ASP A 140 21.06 -12.77 -8.37
N LEU A 141 21.09 -12.32 -7.11
CA LEU A 141 22.15 -12.63 -6.16
C LEU A 141 22.06 -14.09 -5.68
N GLU A 142 20.87 -14.57 -5.35
CA GLU A 142 20.64 -15.97 -4.97
C GLU A 142 21.06 -16.94 -6.09
N ALA A 143 20.74 -16.61 -7.34
CA ALA A 143 21.15 -17.38 -8.51
C ALA A 143 22.68 -17.39 -8.69
N GLN A 144 23.36 -16.29 -8.40
CA GLN A 144 24.83 -16.20 -8.47
C GLN A 144 25.52 -16.99 -7.36
N VAL A 145 24.99 -16.93 -6.14
CA VAL A 145 25.55 -17.64 -4.97
C VAL A 145 25.32 -19.16 -5.08
N SER A 146 24.22 -19.58 -5.71
CA SER A 146 23.85 -20.99 -5.84
C SER A 146 24.56 -21.75 -6.97
N GLY A 147 25.38 -21.08 -7.79
CA GLY A 147 26.22 -21.72 -8.80
C GLY A 147 25.45 -22.30 -9.99
N SER A 148 25.26 -21.48 -11.04
CA SER A 148 25.08 -21.87 -12.45
C SER A 148 24.37 -23.20 -12.76
N GLU A 149 23.07 -23.30 -12.52
CA GLU A 149 22.19 -24.11 -13.36
C GLU A 149 21.02 -23.22 -13.84
N PRO A 150 20.63 -23.26 -15.12
CA PRO A 150 19.56 -22.41 -15.64
C PRO A 150 18.24 -22.74 -14.93
N LEU A 151 17.60 -21.73 -14.34
CA LEU A 151 16.21 -21.76 -13.84
C LEU A 151 15.24 -22.03 -15.01
N GLN A 152 15.17 -23.28 -15.48
CA GLN A 152 14.27 -23.63 -16.58
C GLN A 152 13.40 -24.85 -16.30
N ASN A 153 13.57 -25.53 -15.16
CA ASN A 153 12.75 -26.72 -14.85
C ASN A 153 12.38 -26.94 -13.39
N GLN A 154 12.55 -25.97 -12.49
CA GLN A 154 12.14 -26.13 -11.09
C GLN A 154 10.97 -25.21 -10.76
N GLY A 155 9.77 -25.66 -11.10
CA GLY A 155 8.50 -25.11 -10.62
C GLY A 155 8.25 -25.34 -9.12
N GLN A 156 9.28 -25.63 -8.33
CA GLN A 156 9.21 -25.92 -6.90
C GLN A 156 10.54 -25.53 -6.24
N HIS A 157 10.75 -24.22 -6.03
CA HIS A 157 11.69 -23.72 -5.02
C HIS A 157 10.92 -22.96 -3.94
N GLY A 158 9.89 -23.60 -3.39
CA GLY A 158 9.50 -23.34 -2.01
C GLY A 158 10.40 -24.24 -1.16
N HIS A 159 11.39 -23.67 -0.47
CA HIS A 159 12.19 -24.41 0.49
C HIS A 159 11.27 -24.86 1.65
N HIS A 160 10.65 -26.03 1.50
CA HIS A 160 10.18 -26.83 2.63
C HIS A 160 11.35 -27.69 3.08
N LEU A 161 12.16 -27.18 4.01
CA LEU A 161 12.96 -28.02 4.88
C LEU A 161 12.24 -28.10 6.21
N GLU A 162 11.29 -29.04 6.28
CA GLU A 162 10.91 -29.61 7.56
C GLU A 162 12.19 -30.17 8.22
N ASP A 163 12.36 -29.85 9.51
CA ASP A 163 13.36 -30.39 10.43
C ASP A 163 14.81 -29.84 10.36
N SER A 164 15.03 -28.59 10.77
CA SER A 164 16.14 -28.31 11.72
C SER A 164 16.07 -26.92 12.37
N ASP A 165 16.34 -26.94 13.68
CA ASP A 165 16.36 -25.86 14.67
C ASP A 165 17.32 -24.71 14.28
N ASP A 166 16.80 -23.48 14.34
CA ASP A 166 17.50 -22.19 14.52
C ASP A 166 18.22 -21.48 13.34
N SER A 167 18.23 -21.99 12.10
CA SER A 167 18.76 -21.25 10.93
C SER A 167 17.73 -20.86 9.84
N ASP A 168 16.48 -21.31 9.98
CA ASP A 168 15.45 -21.24 8.92
C ASP A 168 14.58 -19.96 8.99
N VAL A 169 14.81 -19.12 10.00
CA VAL A 169 13.99 -17.92 10.25
C VAL A 169 14.35 -16.76 9.33
N SER A 170 15.57 -16.70 8.76
CA SER A 170 15.98 -15.54 7.94
C SER A 170 15.41 -15.54 6.52
N ASP A 171 15.31 -16.70 5.89
CA ASP A 171 15.00 -16.78 4.46
C ASP A 171 13.48 -16.63 4.21
N ILE A 172 12.66 -17.11 5.14
CA ILE A 172 11.22 -16.83 5.15
C ILE A 172 10.94 -15.36 5.56
N HIS A 173 11.90 -14.68 6.20
CA HIS A 173 11.68 -13.33 6.72
C HIS A 173 11.53 -12.30 5.61
N TYR A 174 12.48 -12.26 4.67
CA TYR A 174 12.45 -11.25 3.62
C TYR A 174 11.24 -11.45 2.67
N LEU A 175 10.80 -12.69 2.43
CA LEU A 175 9.62 -13.00 1.62
C LEU A 175 8.34 -12.37 2.17
N HIS A 176 8.09 -12.53 3.46
CA HIS A 176 6.91 -11.89 4.05
C HIS A 176 7.10 -10.37 4.20
N CYS A 177 8.33 -9.86 4.36
CA CYS A 177 8.60 -8.43 4.32
C CYS A 177 8.21 -7.82 2.97
N PHE A 178 8.53 -8.48 1.85
CA PHE A 178 8.10 -8.04 0.53
C PHE A 178 6.57 -8.01 0.40
N SER A 179 5.89 -9.08 0.80
CA SER A 179 4.42 -9.14 0.81
C SER A 179 3.81 -8.05 1.70
N TYR A 180 4.38 -7.80 2.88
CA TYR A 180 3.94 -6.75 3.80
C TYR A 180 4.15 -5.35 3.21
N LEU A 181 5.32 -5.07 2.64
CA LEU A 181 5.63 -3.78 2.03
C LEU A 181 4.74 -3.49 0.81
N ALA A 182 4.48 -4.49 -0.03
CA ALA A 182 3.56 -4.35 -1.15
C ALA A 182 2.14 -3.98 -0.67
N GLN A 183 1.64 -4.70 0.34
CA GLN A 183 0.34 -4.39 0.96
C GLN A 183 0.34 -3.01 1.63
N LEU A 184 1.42 -2.61 2.30
CA LEU A 184 1.55 -1.29 2.93
C LEU A 184 1.54 -0.15 1.90
N ILE A 185 2.31 -0.27 0.83
CA ILE A 185 2.37 0.73 -0.25
C ILE A 185 0.99 0.86 -0.90
N ALA A 186 0.38 -0.25 -1.30
CA ALA A 186 -0.93 -0.24 -1.93
C ALA A 186 -2.04 0.25 -0.98
N CYS A 187 -1.95 -0.04 0.33
CA CYS A 187 -2.88 0.49 1.33
C CYS A 187 -2.72 2.00 1.56
N SER A 188 -1.49 2.52 1.43
CA SER A 188 -1.25 3.97 1.55
C SER A 188 -1.81 4.76 0.36
N ALA A 189 -1.86 4.12 -0.82
CA ALA A 189 -2.40 4.67 -2.06
C ALA A 189 -1.94 6.11 -2.34
N ASP A 190 -0.65 6.41 -2.14
CA ASP A 190 -0.08 7.71 -2.47
C ASP A 190 -0.28 8.00 -3.97
N ASP A 191 -1.25 8.85 -4.27
CA ASP A 191 -1.70 9.21 -5.61
C ASP A 191 -0.95 10.43 -6.18
N THR A 192 0.12 10.85 -5.51
CA THR A 192 1.01 11.92 -5.95
C THR A 192 1.47 11.67 -7.39
N LEU A 193 1.34 12.71 -8.22
CA LEU A 193 1.82 12.72 -9.60
C LEU A 193 3.28 13.14 -9.65
N GLU A 194 4.12 12.28 -10.22
CA GLU A 194 5.56 12.47 -10.32
C GLU A 194 5.94 12.87 -11.76
N PRO A 195 6.30 14.14 -12.00
CA PRO A 195 6.67 14.60 -13.33
C PRO A 195 8.00 13.99 -13.79
N PRO A 196 8.15 13.68 -15.08
CA PRO A 196 9.40 13.16 -15.59
C PRO A 196 10.46 14.25 -15.71
N HIS A 197 11.71 13.86 -15.51
CA HIS A 197 12.89 14.61 -15.89
C HIS A 197 13.32 14.24 -17.30
N VAL A 198 13.61 15.25 -18.14
CA VAL A 198 14.05 15.03 -19.51
C VAL A 198 15.57 14.90 -19.55
N ASN A 199 16.03 13.74 -20.00
CA ASN A 199 17.44 13.53 -20.30
C ASN A 199 17.72 13.88 -21.76
N HIS A 200 18.81 14.62 -21.99
CA HIS A 200 19.29 14.96 -23.33
C HIS A 200 20.66 14.32 -23.58
N PHE A 201 20.95 14.02 -24.85
CA PHE A 201 22.30 13.70 -25.30
C PHE A 201 23.18 14.97 -25.31
N LYS A 202 24.51 14.80 -25.41
CA LYS A 202 25.46 15.92 -25.47
C LYS A 202 25.21 16.91 -26.63
N ASN A 203 24.56 16.44 -27.69
CA ASN A 203 24.16 17.25 -28.85
C ASN A 203 22.83 18.00 -28.66
N GLY A 204 22.20 17.89 -27.48
CA GLY A 204 20.91 18.51 -27.15
C GLY A 204 19.67 17.71 -27.57
N SER A 205 19.81 16.61 -28.31
CA SER A 205 18.65 15.81 -28.71
C SER A 205 18.07 15.04 -27.52
N PHE A 206 16.75 14.86 -27.50
CA PHE A 206 16.04 14.05 -26.51
C PHE A 206 16.67 12.64 -26.41
N ARG A 207 16.85 12.16 -25.19
CA ARG A 207 17.35 10.81 -24.90
C ARG A 207 16.26 9.93 -24.30
N SER A 208 15.70 10.35 -23.18
CA SER A 208 14.67 9.61 -22.46
C SER A 208 14.00 10.49 -21.42
N TYR A 209 12.85 10.03 -20.92
CA TYR A 209 12.31 10.48 -19.65
C TYR A 209 12.91 9.65 -18.51
N ASN A 210 13.02 10.25 -17.33
CA ASN A 210 13.35 9.57 -16.08
C ASN A 210 12.39 10.05 -15.00
N ILE A 211 11.85 9.15 -14.19
CA ILE A 211 10.94 9.48 -13.09
C ILE A 211 11.62 8.93 -11.83
N ASP A 212 12.08 9.81 -10.96
CA ASP A 212 12.82 9.44 -9.73
C ASP A 212 12.17 10.05 -8.46
N ALA A 213 11.00 10.66 -8.62
CA ALA A 213 10.26 11.40 -7.59
C ALA A 213 11.00 12.61 -6.98
N ILE A 214 12.24 12.92 -7.39
CA ILE A 214 13.04 13.95 -6.74
C ILE A 214 12.41 15.32 -6.96
N GLY A 215 12.18 16.05 -5.87
CA GLY A 215 11.54 17.37 -5.91
C GLY A 215 10.02 17.34 -6.05
N THR A 216 9.39 16.15 -6.01
CA THR A 216 7.94 15.99 -6.01
C THR A 216 7.36 16.18 -4.61
N TRP A 217 6.20 16.80 -4.52
CA TRP A 217 5.49 17.06 -3.26
C TRP A 217 4.57 15.90 -2.92
N HIS A 218 4.74 15.30 -1.72
CA HIS A 218 3.86 14.25 -1.20
C HIS A 218 3.01 14.74 -0.03
N GLN A 219 1.78 14.23 0.09
CA GLN A 219 0.90 14.51 1.23
C GLN A 219 1.08 13.47 2.34
N CYS A 220 1.93 13.79 3.33
CA CYS A 220 2.21 12.89 4.45
C CYS A 220 1.18 13.00 5.59
N ARG A 221 0.93 11.87 6.27
CA ARG A 221 0.23 11.87 7.57
C ARG A 221 1.09 12.50 8.66
N ASP A 222 0.48 13.19 9.62
CA ASP A 222 1.22 13.67 10.79
C ASP A 222 1.70 12.48 11.62
N GLN A 223 3.01 12.46 11.87
CA GLN A 223 3.71 11.41 12.60
C GLN A 223 4.24 11.90 13.94
N SER A 224 3.93 13.14 14.33
CA SER A 224 4.44 13.78 15.54
C SER A 224 4.04 13.00 16.79
N LEU A 225 2.77 12.62 16.91
CA LEU A 225 2.29 11.81 18.03
C LEU A 225 2.92 10.40 18.03
N VAL A 226 2.94 9.73 16.87
CA VAL A 226 3.54 8.40 16.70
C VAL A 226 4.99 8.39 17.18
N ARG A 227 5.79 9.34 16.68
CA ARG A 227 7.20 9.47 17.08
C ARG A 227 7.36 9.78 18.57
N ARG A 228 6.55 10.71 19.10
CA ARG A 228 6.60 11.07 20.53
C ARG A 228 6.34 9.85 21.40
N LYS A 229 5.28 9.08 21.11
CA LYS A 229 4.94 7.88 21.90
C LYS A 229 5.98 6.77 21.78
N MET A 230 6.60 6.62 20.61
CA MET A 230 7.73 5.69 20.42
C MET A 230 8.98 6.06 21.23
N VAL A 231 9.20 7.35 21.49
CA VAL A 231 10.31 7.82 22.34
C VAL A 231 9.93 7.70 23.81
N GLU A 232 8.75 8.19 24.20
CA GLU A 232 8.22 8.12 25.56
C GLU A 232 8.21 6.68 26.11
N SER A 233 7.81 5.71 25.28
CA SER A 233 7.74 4.30 25.68
C SER A 233 9.10 3.68 26.02
N LYS A 234 10.21 4.28 25.57
CA LYS A 234 11.57 3.85 25.92
C LYS A 234 12.01 4.37 27.29
N GLU A 235 11.49 5.51 27.72
CA GLU A 235 11.81 6.13 29.00
C GLU A 235 10.90 5.60 30.11
N SER A 236 9.60 5.45 29.82
CA SER A 236 8.61 4.90 30.73
C SER A 236 7.60 4.06 29.96
N MET A 237 7.32 2.86 30.47
CA MET A 237 6.32 1.97 29.86
C MET A 237 4.96 2.68 29.76
N LEU A 238 4.33 2.60 28.59
CA LEU A 238 2.96 3.10 28.39
C LEU A 238 1.96 2.20 29.12
N GLU A 239 0.88 2.79 29.61
CA GLU A 239 -0.22 2.02 30.21
C GLU A 239 -0.85 1.07 29.20
N ARG A 240 -1.19 -0.14 29.66
CA ARG A 240 -1.91 -1.13 28.86
C ARG A 240 -3.35 -0.68 28.67
N TRP A 241 -3.91 -0.92 27.49
CA TRP A 241 -5.31 -0.70 27.18
C TRP A 241 -5.96 -1.98 26.64
N ASP A 242 -7.29 -2.02 26.62
CA ASP A 242 -8.05 -3.11 26.02
C ASP A 242 -8.08 -2.93 24.50
N TYR A 243 -7.16 -3.60 23.82
CA TYR A 243 -6.99 -3.52 22.36
C TYR A 243 -8.28 -3.86 21.61
N LYS A 244 -8.56 -3.06 20.58
CA LYS A 244 -9.60 -3.32 19.58
C LYS A 244 -8.99 -3.33 18.19
N VAL A 245 -9.52 -4.20 17.33
CA VAL A 245 -9.09 -4.27 15.93
C VAL A 245 -9.23 -2.89 15.28
N GLY A 246 -8.14 -2.43 14.65
CA GLY A 246 -8.06 -1.11 14.04
C GLY A 246 -7.58 0.02 14.95
N ASP A 247 -7.28 -0.25 16.23
CA ASP A 247 -6.64 0.73 17.09
C ASP A 247 -5.30 1.22 16.50
N THR A 248 -5.07 2.53 16.58
CA THR A 248 -3.85 3.20 16.15
C THR A 248 -3.30 4.05 17.30
N VAL A 249 -2.05 4.50 17.19
CA VAL A 249 -1.48 5.44 18.18
C VAL A 249 -2.36 6.68 18.34
N GLN A 250 -2.94 7.17 17.25
CA GLN A 250 -3.81 8.34 17.26
C GLN A 250 -5.15 8.06 17.94
N SER A 251 -5.75 6.87 17.76
CA SER A 251 -7.04 6.57 18.41
C SER A 251 -6.92 6.28 19.89
N VAL A 252 -5.76 5.79 20.34
CA VAL A 252 -5.54 5.41 21.75
C VAL A 252 -5.00 6.57 22.60
N TRP A 253 -4.10 7.39 22.04
CA TRP A 253 -3.41 8.45 22.81
C TRP A 253 -3.46 9.84 22.16
N GLY A 254 -4.29 10.03 21.13
CA GLY A 254 -4.39 11.27 20.37
C GLY A 254 -5.59 12.14 20.71
#